data_AF-A0A0D2P8F4-F1
#
_entry.id   AF-A0A0D2P8F4-F1
#
_cell.length_a   1.000
_cell.length_b   1.000
_cell.length_c   1.000
_cell.angle_alpha   90.00
_cell.angle_beta   90.00
_cell.angle_gamma   90.00
#
_symmetry.space_group_name_H-M   'P 1'
#
loop_
_entity.id
_entity.type
_entity.pdbx_description
1 polymer ?
#
loop_
_entity_poly.entity_id
_entity_poly.type
_entity_poly.pdbx_seq_one_letter_code
_entity_poly.pdbx_strand_id
1 'polypeptide(L)'
;MVLLLGDLKKEAIKKIDTSAHLNSNAVFIAKREHIVGKKFYGAKAQFCDKGRMHDVVIECDTVDLMDPCLVIRIDSKTVMQVKRLKWKFRGNHTILVDGLPVEVFWDVHNWLFGNALGNAVFMFQTCLSAEKLWANQSVIDPSVLTWSYSQKFRDHQAHGLGFSLILYAWKHE
;
A
#
# COMPACT_ATOMS: atom_id res chain seq x y z
N MET A 1 -12.07 -18.09 24.86
CA MET A 1 -11.80 -17.71 23.45
C MET A 1 -10.99 -16.41 23.47
N VAL A 2 -9.79 -16.38 22.88
CA VAL A 2 -8.89 -15.20 22.91
C VAL A 2 -8.81 -14.62 21.49
N LEU A 3 -9.18 -13.35 21.33
CA LEU A 3 -9.03 -12.61 20.07
C LEU A 3 -7.76 -11.77 20.16
N LEU A 4 -6.80 -12.04 19.27
CA LEU A 4 -5.60 -11.22 19.11
C LEU A 4 -5.71 -10.42 17.81
N LEU A 5 -5.72 -9.10 17.92
CA LEU A 5 -5.78 -8.18 16.78
C LEU A 5 -4.51 -7.33 16.73
N GLY A 6 -3.93 -7.20 15.53
CA GLY A 6 -2.73 -6.41 15.29
C GLY A 6 -1.46 -7.25 15.09
N ASP A 7 -0.36 -6.55 14.84
CA ASP A 7 0.96 -7.08 14.47
C ASP A 7 1.91 -7.28 15.68
N LEU A 8 1.55 -6.73 16.85
CA LEU A 8 2.34 -6.79 18.09
C LEU A 8 2.18 -8.11 18.87
N LYS A 9 2.33 -9.26 18.19
CA LYS A 9 2.14 -10.60 18.78
C LYS A 9 2.99 -10.84 20.03
N LYS A 10 4.25 -10.39 20.02
CA LYS A 10 5.18 -10.56 21.16
C LYS A 10 4.71 -9.78 22.40
N GLU A 11 4.24 -8.55 22.21
CA GLU A 11 3.75 -7.71 23.30
C GLU A 11 2.44 -8.25 23.89
N ALA A 12 1.55 -8.77 23.03
CA ALA A 12 0.33 -9.40 23.48
C ALA A 12 0.60 -10.66 24.31
N ILE A 13 1.53 -11.52 23.86
CA ILE A 13 1.95 -12.71 24.63
C ILE A 13 2.52 -12.29 25.99
N LYS A 14 3.37 -11.25 26.03
CA LYS A 14 3.92 -10.71 27.28
C LYS A 14 2.82 -10.19 28.23
N LYS A 15 1.75 -9.60 27.72
CA LYS A 15 0.64 -9.07 28.52
C LYS A 15 -0.34 -10.14 29.04
N ILE A 16 -0.47 -11.26 28.34
CA ILE A 16 -1.45 -12.32 28.65
C ILE A 16 -0.87 -13.36 29.64
N ASP A 17 0.41 -13.24 30.02
CA ASP A 17 1.10 -14.06 31.03
C ASP A 17 0.93 -15.58 30.81
N THR A 18 0.75 -15.97 29.56
CA THR A 18 0.51 -17.35 29.14
C THR A 18 1.60 -17.74 28.14
N SER A 19 2.40 -18.75 28.48
CA SER A 19 3.45 -19.31 27.62
C SER A 19 2.91 -20.18 26.48
N ALA A 20 1.59 -20.39 26.43
CA ALA A 20 0.94 -21.19 25.42
C ALA A 20 1.19 -20.56 24.04
N HIS A 21 1.78 -21.35 23.15
CA HIS A 21 1.90 -21.03 21.73
C HIS A 21 0.53 -20.64 21.19
N LEU A 22 0.27 -19.34 21.09
CA LEU A 22 -0.93 -18.82 20.47
C LEU A 22 -0.78 -19.08 18.97
N ASN A 23 -1.25 -20.25 18.54
CA ASN A 23 -1.39 -20.67 17.15
C ASN A 23 -2.51 -19.82 16.52
N SER A 24 -2.23 -18.54 16.38
CA SER A 24 -3.08 -17.61 15.65
C SER A 24 -2.70 -17.68 14.18
N ASN A 25 -3.63 -18.16 13.35
CA ASN A 25 -3.57 -18.11 11.89
C ASN A 25 -4.02 -16.74 11.35
N ALA A 26 -3.99 -15.69 12.16
CA ALA A 26 -4.34 -14.35 11.73
C ALA A 26 -3.37 -13.87 10.65
N VAL A 27 -3.92 -13.39 9.55
CA VAL A 27 -3.17 -12.85 8.41
C VAL A 27 -3.28 -11.34 8.40
N PHE A 28 -2.16 -10.65 8.22
CA PHE A 28 -2.11 -9.20 8.17
C PHE A 28 -2.51 -8.70 6.77
N ILE A 29 -3.77 -8.31 6.61
CA ILE A 29 -4.34 -7.92 5.31
C ILE A 29 -4.30 -6.41 5.06
N ALA A 30 -4.17 -5.58 6.10
CA ALA A 30 -4.17 -4.13 5.93
C ALA A 30 -3.48 -3.39 7.08
N LYS A 31 -2.93 -2.22 6.75
CA LYS A 31 -2.36 -1.24 7.69
C LYS A 31 -2.89 0.14 7.37
N ARG A 32 -3.26 0.91 8.39
CA ARG A 32 -3.62 2.33 8.25
C ARG A 32 -2.72 3.18 9.13
N GLU A 33 -2.08 4.19 8.54
CA GLU A 33 -1.16 5.08 9.25
C GLU A 33 -1.47 6.55 8.98
N HIS A 34 -1.17 7.40 9.97
CA HIS A 34 -1.16 8.85 9.83
C HIS A 34 0.29 9.30 9.83
N ILE A 35 0.72 9.94 8.74
CA ILE A 35 2.08 10.44 8.56
C ILE A 35 2.03 11.96 8.48
N VAL A 36 2.98 12.63 9.12
CA VAL A 36 3.05 14.09 9.18
C VAL A 36 4.33 14.53 8.50
N GLY A 37 4.25 15.54 7.64
CA GLY A 37 5.39 16.02 6.89
C GLY A 37 5.12 17.40 6.27
N LYS A 38 6.18 17.99 5.71
CA LYS A 38 6.11 19.26 4.98
C LYS A 38 6.20 19.02 3.47
N LYS A 39 7.36 18.56 3.04
CA LYS A 39 7.65 18.21 1.63
C LYS A 39 7.69 16.69 1.38
N PHE A 40 8.19 15.94 2.35
CA PHE A 40 8.38 14.49 2.27
C PHE A 40 7.56 13.80 3.34
N TYR A 41 6.87 12.73 2.96
CA TYR A 41 6.01 11.94 3.85
C TYR A 41 6.46 10.48 3.78
N GLY A 42 7.03 9.98 4.87
CA GLY A 42 7.65 8.66 4.93
C GLY A 42 6.77 7.63 5.65
N ALA A 43 6.75 6.40 5.12
CA ALA A 43 6.16 5.23 5.76
C ALA A 43 7.01 3.98 5.46
N LYS A 44 6.77 2.89 6.18
CA LYS A 44 7.41 1.59 5.91
C LYS A 44 6.37 0.51 5.65
N ALA A 45 6.58 -0.27 4.61
CA ALA A 45 5.65 -1.30 4.18
C ALA A 45 6.35 -2.59 3.78
N GLN A 46 5.67 -3.71 3.97
CA GLN A 46 6.08 -5.02 3.46
C GLN A 46 5.00 -5.46 2.46
N PHE A 47 5.30 -5.44 1.16
CA PHE A 47 4.31 -5.68 0.09
C PHE A 47 4.12 -7.16 -0.25
N CYS A 48 4.95 -8.05 0.30
CA CYS A 48 4.84 -9.50 0.08
C CYS A 48 5.00 -10.21 1.42
N ASP A 49 4.25 -11.30 1.65
CA ASP A 49 4.43 -12.12 2.85
C ASP A 49 5.87 -12.63 2.91
N LYS A 50 6.57 -12.37 4.02
CA LYS A 50 8.01 -12.63 4.21
C LYS A 50 8.95 -11.87 3.26
N GLY A 51 8.45 -10.87 2.54
CA GLY A 51 9.26 -9.95 1.74
C GLY A 51 10.14 -9.05 2.60
N ARG A 52 10.95 -8.20 1.96
CA ARG A 52 11.70 -7.18 2.70
C ARG A 52 10.78 -6.02 3.10
N MET A 53 11.17 -5.29 4.15
CA MET A 53 10.54 -4.01 4.47
C MET A 53 11.11 -2.94 3.53
N HIS A 54 10.22 -2.13 2.96
CA HIS A 54 10.54 -1.04 2.04
C HIS A 54 10.25 0.31 2.66
N ASP A 55 11.07 1.29 2.31
CA ASP A 55 10.81 2.70 2.62
C ASP A 55 9.93 3.30 1.51
N VAL A 56 8.75 3.79 1.91
CA VAL A 56 7.81 4.51 1.04
C VAL A 56 7.96 6.00 1.32
N VAL A 57 8.27 6.79 0.30
CA VAL A 57 8.34 8.25 0.41
C VAL A 57 7.40 8.88 -0.60
N ILE A 58 6.49 9.72 -0.12
CA ILE A 58 5.59 10.53 -0.93
C ILE A 58 6.09 11.97 -0.89
N GLU A 59 6.17 12.59 -2.06
CA GLU A 59 6.54 13.99 -2.23
C GLU A 59 5.44 14.71 -2.99
N CYS A 60 5.08 15.90 -2.53
CA CYS A 60 4.19 16.78 -3.27
C CYS A 60 4.79 18.18 -3.32
N ASP A 61 5.17 18.61 -4.51
CA ASP A 61 5.71 19.95 -4.71
C ASP A 61 4.56 20.95 -4.77
N THR A 62 4.21 21.51 -3.61
CA THR A 62 3.09 22.45 -3.46
C THR A 62 3.53 23.89 -3.21
N VAL A 63 4.83 24.13 -2.99
CA VAL A 63 5.29 25.37 -2.37
C VAL A 63 5.58 26.47 -3.40
N ASP A 64 6.02 26.18 -4.63
CA ASP A 64 6.52 27.22 -5.54
C ASP A 64 6.16 27.06 -7.03
N LEU A 65 5.23 26.17 -7.41
CA LEU A 65 5.01 25.86 -8.83
C LEU A 65 3.57 26.07 -9.30
N MET A 66 3.45 26.74 -10.45
CA MET A 66 2.21 26.80 -11.25
C MET A 66 1.66 25.39 -11.55
N ASP A 67 2.53 24.38 -11.60
CA ASP A 67 2.23 22.99 -11.96
C ASP A 67 2.72 21.99 -10.89
N PRO A 68 1.96 21.77 -9.78
CA PRO A 68 2.35 20.83 -8.74
C PRO A 68 2.41 19.40 -9.28
N CYS A 69 3.33 18.60 -8.72
CA CYS A 69 3.48 17.19 -9.06
C CYS A 69 3.51 16.30 -7.82
N LEU A 70 3.06 15.07 -7.99
CA LEU A 70 3.14 13.99 -6.99
C LEU A 70 4.25 13.04 -7.41
N VAL A 71 5.17 12.74 -6.50
CA VAL A 71 6.22 11.73 -6.70
C VAL A 71 6.11 10.69 -5.60
N ILE A 72 6.20 9.42 -5.98
CA ILE A 72 6.33 8.32 -5.02
C ILE A 72 7.64 7.62 -5.26
N ARG A 73 8.38 7.40 -4.18
CA ARG A 73 9.61 6.62 -4.16
C ARG A 73 9.47 5.38 -3.29
N ILE A 74 10.07 4.29 -3.74
CA ILE A 74 10.28 3.07 -2.98
C ILE A 74 11.78 2.84 -2.88
N ASP A 75 12.30 2.73 -1.66
CA ASP A 75 13.75 2.57 -1.39
C ASP A 75 14.60 3.61 -2.14
N SER A 76 14.20 4.89 -2.04
CA SER A 76 14.82 6.05 -2.72
C SER A 76 14.68 6.09 -4.26
N LYS A 77 14.13 5.05 -4.89
CA LYS A 77 13.90 5.02 -6.35
C LYS A 77 12.53 5.58 -6.68
N THR A 78 12.46 6.51 -7.64
CA THR A 78 11.18 7.03 -8.14
C THR A 78 10.45 5.96 -8.93
N VAL A 79 9.26 5.58 -8.47
CA VAL A 79 8.41 4.57 -9.11
C VAL A 79 7.18 5.17 -9.78
N MET A 80 6.79 6.38 -9.39
CA MET A 80 5.63 7.08 -9.96
C MET A 80 5.87 8.60 -9.92
N GLN A 81 5.47 9.28 -11.00
CA GLN A 81 5.41 10.73 -11.05
C GLN A 81 4.16 11.19 -11.81
N VAL A 82 3.35 12.03 -11.16
CA VAL A 82 2.12 12.62 -11.75
C VAL A 82 2.30 14.13 -11.85
N LYS A 83 2.46 14.63 -13.07
CA LYS A 83 2.48 16.07 -13.39
C LYS A 83 1.04 16.60 -13.56
N ARG A 84 0.85 17.92 -13.55
CA ARG A 84 -0.49 18.53 -13.68
C ARG A 84 -1.44 18.04 -12.59
N LEU A 85 -0.94 17.98 -11.36
CA LEU A 85 -1.65 17.36 -10.24
C LEU A 85 -2.96 18.08 -9.92
N LYS A 86 -3.08 19.39 -10.20
CA LYS A 86 -4.36 20.12 -10.12
C LYS A 86 -5.47 19.56 -11.01
N TRP A 87 -5.13 18.83 -12.08
CA TRP A 87 -6.07 18.14 -12.96
C TRP A 87 -6.15 16.64 -12.67
N LYS A 88 -5.15 16.08 -11.96
CA LYS A 88 -5.00 14.66 -11.65
C LYS A 88 -4.95 14.43 -10.14
N PHE A 89 -5.71 15.21 -9.37
CA PHE A 89 -5.66 15.21 -7.91
C PHE A 89 -6.28 13.95 -7.30
N ARG A 90 -7.00 13.15 -8.09
CA ARG A 90 -7.43 11.79 -7.79
C ARG A 90 -7.06 10.87 -8.94
N GLY A 91 -6.63 9.66 -8.63
CA GLY A 91 -6.31 8.67 -9.66
C GLY A 91 -5.64 7.44 -9.09
N ASN A 92 -5.25 6.53 -9.99
CA ASN A 92 -4.54 5.32 -9.68
C ASN A 92 -3.45 5.00 -10.71
N HIS A 93 -2.47 4.19 -10.31
CA HIS A 93 -1.38 3.70 -11.16
C HIS A 93 -0.78 2.43 -10.56
N THR A 94 -0.35 1.50 -11.41
CA THR A 94 0.33 0.28 -10.96
C THR A 94 1.83 0.43 -11.04
N ILE A 95 2.51 0.22 -9.92
CA ILE A 95 3.99 0.17 -9.83
C ILE A 95 4.46 -1.27 -9.65
N LEU A 96 5.76 -1.51 -9.85
CA LEU A 96 6.41 -2.78 -9.51
C LEU A 96 7.31 -2.59 -8.29
N VAL A 97 7.10 -3.42 -7.26
CA VAL A 97 7.96 -3.49 -6.08
C VAL A 97 8.49 -4.92 -5.97
N ASP A 98 9.81 -5.11 -6.10
CA ASP A 98 10.45 -6.43 -6.18
C ASP A 98 9.82 -7.36 -7.26
N GLY A 99 9.29 -6.77 -8.33
CA GLY A 99 8.59 -7.49 -9.41
C GLY A 99 7.12 -7.84 -9.12
N LEU A 100 6.62 -7.52 -7.92
CA LEU A 100 5.21 -7.64 -7.57
C LEU A 100 4.44 -6.37 -8.02
N PRO A 101 3.29 -6.51 -8.71
CA PRO A 101 2.42 -5.38 -9.02
C PRO A 101 1.73 -4.85 -7.76
N VAL A 102 1.86 -3.55 -7.53
CA VAL A 102 1.19 -2.81 -6.45
C VAL A 102 0.39 -1.70 -7.09
N GLU A 103 -0.93 -1.73 -6.92
CA GLU A 103 -1.80 -0.64 -7.34
C GLU A 103 -1.74 0.48 -6.31
N VAL A 104 -1.51 1.70 -6.79
CA VAL A 104 -1.44 2.90 -5.97
C VAL A 104 -2.60 3.80 -6.31
N PHE A 105 -3.40 4.14 -5.32
CA PHE A 105 -4.46 5.13 -5.42
C PHE A 105 -4.07 6.39 -4.64
N TRP A 106 -4.49 7.54 -5.13
CA TRP A 106 -4.29 8.82 -4.44
C TRP A 106 -5.54 9.69 -4.48
N ASP A 107 -5.78 10.39 -3.38
CA ASP A 107 -6.61 11.58 -3.29
C ASP A 107 -5.80 12.67 -2.58
N VAL A 108 -5.37 13.67 -3.35
CA VAL A 108 -4.61 14.82 -2.85
C VAL A 108 -5.43 16.12 -2.89
N HIS A 109 -6.75 16.03 -3.04
CA HIS A 109 -7.62 17.19 -3.17
C HIS A 109 -7.43 18.18 -2.01
N ASN A 110 -7.47 17.70 -0.76
CA ASN A 110 -7.35 18.56 0.41
C ASN A 110 -5.94 19.17 0.55
N TRP A 111 -4.89 18.52 0.01
CA TRP A 111 -3.57 19.16 -0.07
C TRP A 111 -3.53 20.35 -1.02
N LEU A 112 -4.26 20.29 -2.14
CA LEU A 112 -4.20 21.30 -3.20
C LEU A 112 -5.22 22.43 -3.03
N PHE A 113 -6.40 22.10 -2.51
CA PHE A 113 -7.56 22.99 -2.48
C PHE A 113 -8.17 23.12 -1.07
N GLY A 114 -7.63 22.42 -0.08
CA GLY A 114 -8.07 22.49 1.32
C GLY A 114 -7.43 23.64 2.09
N ASN A 115 -7.86 23.79 3.34
CA ASN A 115 -7.23 24.70 4.31
C ASN A 115 -5.91 24.13 4.85
N ALA A 116 -5.21 24.88 5.71
CA ALA A 116 -3.88 24.54 6.21
C ALA A 116 -3.79 23.15 6.90
N LEU A 117 -4.92 22.60 7.38
CA LEU A 117 -5.00 21.31 8.08
C LEU A 117 -5.39 20.12 7.16
N GLY A 118 -5.33 20.29 5.84
CA GLY A 118 -5.71 19.26 4.88
C GLY A 118 -4.76 18.07 4.84
N ASN A 119 -5.33 16.86 4.69
CA ASN A 119 -4.58 15.61 4.49
C ASN A 119 -4.75 15.08 3.05
N ALA A 120 -3.75 14.37 2.53
CA ALA A 120 -3.94 13.49 1.39
C ALA A 120 -4.13 12.04 1.85
N VAL A 121 -4.74 11.23 1.00
CA VAL A 121 -4.93 9.80 1.23
C VAL A 121 -4.25 9.04 0.11
N PHE A 122 -3.44 8.05 0.48
CA PHE A 122 -2.82 7.12 -0.44
C PHE A 122 -3.18 5.70 -0.05
N MET A 123 -3.43 4.84 -1.02
CA MET A 123 -3.60 3.41 -0.80
C MET A 123 -2.64 2.65 -1.71
N PHE A 124 -1.84 1.77 -1.12
CA PHE A 124 -1.01 0.81 -1.84
C PHE A 124 -1.61 -0.57 -1.64
N GLN A 125 -2.10 -1.17 -2.71
CA GLN A 125 -2.77 -2.45 -2.69
C GLN A 125 -1.98 -3.45 -3.51
N THR A 126 -1.57 -4.55 -2.90
CA THR A 126 -0.82 -5.60 -3.60
C THR A 126 -1.82 -6.43 -4.40
N CYS A 127 -1.65 -6.47 -5.72
CA CYS A 127 -2.50 -7.29 -6.58
C CYS A 127 -1.94 -8.72 -6.60
N LEU A 128 -2.61 -9.63 -5.91
CA LEU A 128 -2.43 -11.05 -6.21
C LEU A 128 -3.17 -11.31 -7.52
N SER A 129 -2.51 -11.99 -8.45
CA SER A 129 -3.22 -12.61 -9.57
C SER A 129 -4.34 -13.48 -8.98
N ALA A 130 -5.59 -13.04 -9.17
CA ALA A 130 -6.78 -13.74 -8.73
C ALA A 130 -6.86 -15.16 -9.34
N GLU A 131 -6.08 -15.43 -10.38
CA GLU A 131 -6.01 -16.70 -11.10
C GLU A 131 -5.72 -17.89 -10.16
N LYS A 132 -4.95 -17.71 -9.07
CA LYS A 132 -4.63 -18.80 -8.12
C LYS A 132 -5.62 -18.96 -6.96
N LEU A 133 -6.47 -17.96 -6.67
CA LEU A 133 -7.47 -18.05 -5.60
C LEU A 133 -8.77 -18.70 -6.09
N TRP A 134 -9.09 -18.55 -7.38
CA TRP A 134 -10.29 -19.11 -8.00
C TRP A 134 -10.04 -20.39 -8.80
N ALA A 135 -8.78 -20.82 -9.00
CA ALA A 135 -8.47 -22.14 -9.58
C ALA A 135 -9.04 -23.32 -8.78
N ASN A 136 -9.45 -23.10 -7.52
CA ASN A 136 -10.13 -24.09 -6.68
C ASN A 136 -11.66 -23.92 -6.62
N GLN A 137 -12.25 -22.96 -7.35
CA GLN A 137 -13.70 -22.81 -7.46
C GLN A 137 -14.07 -22.79 -8.94
N SER A 138 -14.40 -23.97 -9.45
CA SER A 138 -14.94 -24.15 -10.77
C SER A 138 -16.26 -23.39 -10.93
N VAL A 139 -16.40 -22.77 -12.11
CA VAL A 139 -17.62 -22.30 -12.78
C VAL A 139 -18.12 -20.90 -12.40
N ILE A 140 -17.46 -19.85 -12.90
CA ILE A 140 -18.13 -18.64 -13.43
C ILE A 140 -17.33 -18.10 -14.65
N ASP A 141 -18.08 -17.68 -15.66
CA ASP A 141 -17.80 -17.19 -17.02
C ASP A 141 -16.42 -16.48 -17.30
N PRO A 142 -15.63 -16.89 -18.33
CA PRO A 142 -14.31 -16.34 -18.63
C PRO A 142 -14.27 -14.96 -19.31
N SER A 143 -15.39 -14.28 -19.55
CA SER A 143 -15.41 -13.15 -20.50
C SER A 143 -14.96 -11.77 -19.97
N VAL A 144 -14.43 -11.64 -18.74
CA VAL A 144 -14.05 -10.32 -18.17
C VAL A 144 -12.56 -10.18 -17.82
N LEU A 145 -11.74 -11.22 -17.95
CA LEU A 145 -10.33 -11.16 -17.51
C LEU A 145 -9.38 -11.09 -18.70
N THR A 146 -9.32 -9.92 -19.36
CA THR A 146 -8.23 -9.62 -20.29
C THR A 146 -7.26 -8.62 -19.66
N TRP A 147 -6.16 -9.13 -19.11
CA TRP A 147 -4.87 -8.45 -19.26
C TRP A 147 -3.74 -9.48 -19.30
N SER A 148 -3.25 -9.75 -20.50
CA SER A 148 -2.04 -10.54 -20.73
C SER A 148 -0.80 -9.68 -20.46
N TYR A 149 -0.13 -9.88 -19.32
CA TYR A 149 1.25 -9.43 -19.14
C TYR A 149 2.16 -10.65 -19.02
N SER A 150 3.25 -10.61 -19.79
CA SER A 150 4.20 -11.68 -20.07
C SER A 150 4.51 -12.59 -18.87
N GLN A 151 4.15 -13.87 -19.00
CA GLN A 151 4.54 -14.97 -18.13
C GLN A 151 6.06 -15.18 -18.13
N LYS A 152 6.80 -14.40 -17.34
CA LYS A 152 8.16 -14.77 -16.88
C LYS A 152 8.45 -14.19 -15.50
N PHE A 153 7.62 -14.49 -14.50
CA PHE A 153 8.01 -14.28 -13.11
C PHE A 153 7.99 -15.59 -12.35
N ARG A 154 9.21 -16.03 -12.05
CA ARG A 154 9.60 -17.31 -11.45
C ARG A 154 8.86 -17.53 -10.13
N ASP A 155 8.30 -18.73 -9.98
CA ASP A 155 7.61 -19.24 -8.80
C ASP A 155 8.40 -19.01 -7.50
N HIS A 156 8.07 -17.94 -6.77
CA HIS A 156 8.27 -17.86 -5.33
C HIS A 156 6.88 -17.57 -4.75
N GLN A 157 6.08 -18.63 -4.71
CA GLN A 157 4.67 -18.62 -4.37
C GLN A 157 4.48 -18.35 -2.87
N ALA A 158 4.31 -17.09 -2.50
CA ALA A 158 3.76 -16.73 -1.20
C ALA A 158 2.23 -16.86 -1.27
N HIS A 159 1.66 -17.81 -0.54
CA HIS A 159 0.21 -18.05 -0.39
C HIS A 159 -0.48 -16.97 0.46
N GLY A 160 -0.14 -15.69 0.26
CA GLY A 160 -0.68 -14.58 1.04
C GLY A 160 -2.09 -14.19 0.61
N LEU A 161 -2.88 -13.63 1.54
CA LEU A 161 -4.01 -12.77 1.21
C LEU A 161 -3.46 -11.40 0.78
N GLY A 162 -4.17 -10.67 -0.08
CA GLY A 162 -3.72 -9.34 -0.54
C GLY A 162 -3.51 -8.38 0.64
N PHE A 163 -2.48 -7.54 0.57
CA PHE A 163 -2.14 -6.53 1.57
C PHE A 163 -2.54 -5.12 1.07
N SER A 164 -3.05 -4.29 1.97
CA SER A 164 -3.36 -2.88 1.72
C SER A 164 -2.72 -1.94 2.74
N LEU A 165 -1.91 -0.99 2.30
CA LEU A 165 -1.41 0.11 3.13
C LEU A 165 -2.18 1.39 2.81
N ILE A 166 -2.84 1.98 3.80
CA ILE A 166 -3.54 3.25 3.69
C ILE A 166 -2.79 4.31 4.49
N LEU A 167 -2.35 5.37 3.82
CA LEU A 167 -1.61 6.48 4.42
C LEU A 167 -2.44 7.75 4.38
N TYR A 168 -2.65 8.34 5.56
CA TYR A 168 -3.18 9.69 5.72
C TYR A 168 -2.01 10.64 5.93
N ALA A 169 -1.70 11.43 4.92
CA ALA A 169 -0.53 12.29 4.91
C ALA A 169 -0.94 13.74 5.24
N TRP A 170 -0.60 14.19 6.44
CA TRP A 170 -1.01 15.48 7.01
C TRP A 170 0.08 16.54 6.85
N LYS A 171 -0.28 17.70 6.29
CA LYS A 171 0.63 18.85 6.23
C LYS A 171 0.94 19.33 7.65
N HIS A 172 2.22 19.54 7.93
CA HIS A 172 2.70 20.29 9.08
C HIS A 172 3.11 21.69 8.63
N GLU A 173 2.69 22.73 9.36
CA GLU A 173 3.07 24.12 9.10
C GLU A 173 4.59 24.35 9.26
#